data_AF-A0AAV4GGA5-F1
#
_entry.id   AF-A0AAV4GGA5-F1
#
_cell.length_a   1.000
_cell.length_b   1.000
_cell.length_c   1.000
_cell.angle_alpha   90.00
_cell.angle_beta   90.00
_cell.angle_gamma   90.00
#
_symmetry.space_group_name_H-M   'P 1'
#
loop_
_entity.id
_entity.type
_entity.pdbx_description
1 polymer ?
#
loop_
_entity_poly.entity_id
_entity_poly.type
_entity_poly.pdbx_seq_one_letter_code
_entity_poly.pdbx_strand_id
1 'polypeptide(L)'
;MCNKFYCVFCFRSRTRRTAQLGGDHGGRSNVVSDEELRKRTPLLKPLQVEHSKAVGVTGVDFNKVKNGYDHCTAEYEIQDLVVRRGQAFTIIINTDRAVDASCDVVVLQFAFGSRPQGNKGTLLRLNLDLSGAERSPVAGSWGAQVGQKDNSRVEVKVTPPPTALVGKYNVFVETALKGEAESKRRFEMEDEILYVIFNPWCQEDVVYMANPEERFEYVQNDRGRIWIGSAYNHCGRPWNFGQFENPVLDAALHLMDLAETMDSARKSPVAFIRAISALVSTVLDR
;
A
#
# COMPACT_ATOMS: atom_id res chain seq x y z
N MET A 1 18.29 -10.94 63.52
CA MET A 1 16.84 -11.11 63.35
C MET A 1 16.52 -10.88 61.88
N CYS A 2 16.20 -11.96 61.16
CA CYS A 2 16.10 -11.99 59.70
C CYS A 2 14.62 -12.21 59.35
N ASN A 3 13.95 -11.21 58.79
CA ASN A 3 12.54 -11.32 58.40
C ASN A 3 12.42 -11.98 57.02
N LYS A 4 11.95 -13.23 57.00
CA LYS A 4 11.45 -13.92 55.81
C LYS A 4 10.01 -13.45 55.54
N PHE A 5 9.78 -12.75 54.44
CA PHE A 5 8.45 -12.63 53.85
C PHE A 5 8.20 -13.86 52.98
N TYR A 6 7.27 -14.72 53.41
CA TYR A 6 6.71 -15.79 52.60
C TYR A 6 5.76 -15.18 51.55
N CYS A 7 6.08 -15.32 50.27
CA CYS A 7 5.16 -15.00 49.19
C CYS A 7 4.25 -16.23 48.96
N VAL A 8 2.97 -16.09 49.24
CA VAL A 8 1.95 -17.12 49.00
C VAL A 8 1.80 -17.28 47.48
N PHE A 9 2.19 -18.45 46.95
CA PHE A 9 1.87 -18.86 45.59
C PHE A 9 0.36 -19.04 45.46
N CYS A 10 -0.31 -18.06 44.86
CA CYS A 10 -1.69 -18.23 44.40
C CYS A 10 -1.67 -19.02 43.09
N PHE A 11 -1.81 -20.35 43.18
CA PHE A 11 -2.14 -21.21 42.04
C PHE A 11 -3.56 -20.84 41.56
N ARG A 12 -3.67 -19.86 40.66
CA ARG A 12 -4.88 -19.70 39.85
C ARG A 12 -4.88 -20.80 38.80
N SER A 13 -5.63 -21.87 39.06
CA SER A 13 -6.03 -22.82 38.03
C SER A 13 -6.65 -22.04 36.88
N ARG A 14 -6.02 -22.02 35.70
CA ARG A 14 -6.66 -21.55 34.47
C ARG A 14 -7.72 -22.59 34.08
N THR A 15 -8.89 -22.49 34.69
CA THR A 15 -10.10 -23.05 34.12
C THR A 15 -10.24 -22.45 32.73
N ARG A 16 -10.19 -23.29 31.68
CA ARG A 16 -10.53 -22.89 30.32
C ARG A 16 -11.87 -22.18 30.39
N ARG A 17 -11.89 -20.85 30.21
CA ARG A 17 -13.10 -20.18 29.78
C ARG A 17 -13.30 -20.61 28.33
N THR A 18 -13.95 -21.75 28.14
CA THR A 18 -14.72 -21.98 26.93
C THR A 18 -15.79 -20.91 26.93
N ALA A 19 -15.51 -19.79 26.25
CA ALA A 19 -16.59 -19.01 25.69
C ALA A 19 -17.34 -19.99 24.79
N GLN A 20 -18.55 -20.39 25.21
CA GLN A 20 -19.49 -21.03 24.31
C GLN A 20 -19.72 -20.04 23.17
N LEU A 21 -19.02 -20.26 22.06
CA LEU A 21 -19.37 -19.71 20.77
C LEU A 21 -20.72 -20.32 20.44
N GLY A 22 -21.78 -19.56 20.71
CA GLY A 22 -23.11 -19.86 20.19
C GLY A 22 -23.00 -20.10 18.69
N GLY A 23 -23.61 -21.19 18.24
CA GLY A 23 -23.76 -21.49 16.84
C GLY A 23 -24.61 -20.41 16.19
N ASP A 24 -23.97 -19.61 15.35
CA ASP A 24 -24.47 -19.26 14.03
C ASP A 24 -23.25 -18.79 13.23
N HIS A 25 -23.11 -19.24 11.99
CA HIS A 25 -22.02 -18.81 11.08
C HIS A 25 -22.30 -17.40 10.55
N GLY A 26 -22.44 -16.45 11.47
CA GLY A 26 -22.71 -15.04 11.23
C GLY A 26 -21.55 -14.16 11.68
N GLY A 27 -20.30 -14.56 11.37
CA GLY A 27 -19.23 -13.57 11.22
C GLY A 27 -19.66 -12.53 10.19
N ARG A 28 -18.99 -11.36 10.15
CA ARG A 28 -19.26 -10.22 9.25
C ARG A 28 -19.30 -10.68 7.78
N SER A 29 -20.41 -11.27 7.37
CA SER A 29 -20.54 -11.92 6.09
C SER A 29 -20.75 -10.79 5.11
N ASN A 30 -19.88 -10.76 4.13
CA ASN A 30 -20.06 -9.89 2.99
C ASN A 30 -21.38 -10.28 2.32
N VAL A 31 -22.44 -9.51 2.58
CA VAL A 31 -23.82 -9.76 2.10
C VAL A 31 -23.90 -9.88 0.57
N VAL A 32 -22.89 -9.36 -0.12
CA VAL A 32 -22.71 -9.38 -1.58
C VAL A 32 -21.33 -9.99 -1.84
N SER A 33 -21.14 -10.81 -2.88
CA SER A 33 -19.82 -11.35 -3.25
C SER A 33 -18.87 -10.25 -3.76
N ASP A 34 -17.55 -10.47 -3.72
CA ASP A 34 -16.57 -9.49 -4.24
C ASP A 34 -16.81 -9.19 -5.72
N GLU A 35 -17.16 -10.22 -6.49
CA GLU A 35 -17.47 -10.09 -7.91
C GLU A 35 -18.74 -9.24 -8.14
N GLU A 36 -19.77 -9.43 -7.33
CA GLU A 36 -21.00 -8.66 -7.46
C GLU A 36 -20.83 -7.22 -6.97
N LEU A 37 -19.98 -6.97 -5.97
CA LEU A 37 -19.61 -5.62 -5.58
C LEU A 37 -18.84 -4.91 -6.71
N ARG A 38 -17.90 -5.59 -7.37
CA ARG A 38 -17.20 -5.04 -8.56
C ARG A 38 -18.20 -4.76 -9.69
N LYS A 39 -19.19 -5.63 -9.91
CA LYS A 39 -20.27 -5.39 -10.88
C LYS A 39 -21.08 -4.15 -10.54
N ARG A 40 -21.34 -3.89 -9.25
CA ARG A 40 -22.13 -2.75 -8.75
C ARG A 40 -21.33 -1.45 -8.61
N THR A 41 -20.00 -1.51 -8.56
CA THR A 41 -19.14 -0.31 -8.38
C THR A 41 -18.71 0.23 -9.74
N PRO A 42 -19.34 1.29 -10.27
CA PRO A 42 -19.05 1.76 -11.63
C PRO A 42 -17.64 2.35 -11.76
N LEU A 43 -16.97 2.62 -10.64
CA LEU A 43 -15.62 3.19 -10.56
C LEU A 43 -14.49 2.16 -10.79
N LEU A 44 -14.81 0.86 -10.85
CA LEU A 44 -13.83 -0.23 -10.98
C LEU A 44 -13.94 -1.00 -12.30
N LYS A 45 -14.62 -0.43 -13.30
CA LYS A 45 -14.75 -1.04 -14.63
C LYS A 45 -14.08 -0.16 -15.68
N PRO A 46 -13.43 -0.74 -16.71
CA PRO A 46 -13.16 -0.02 -17.94
C PRO A 46 -14.47 0.60 -18.46
N LEU A 47 -14.43 1.90 -18.72
CA LEU A 47 -15.54 2.63 -19.32
C LEU A 47 -15.09 2.99 -20.72
N GLN A 48 -15.64 2.31 -21.72
CA GLN A 48 -15.51 2.72 -23.12
C GLN A 48 -16.92 2.96 -23.64
N VAL A 49 -17.29 4.23 -23.74
CA VAL A 49 -18.51 4.60 -24.47
C VAL A 49 -18.11 4.66 -25.94
N GLU A 50 -18.75 3.86 -26.80
CA GLU A 50 -18.32 3.60 -28.19
C GLU A 50 -18.18 4.83 -29.10
N HIS A 51 -18.55 6.03 -28.63
CA HIS A 51 -18.37 7.30 -29.34
C HIS A 51 -17.84 8.44 -28.44
N SER A 52 -17.18 8.13 -27.32
CA SER A 52 -16.60 9.14 -26.45
C SER A 52 -15.52 9.93 -27.18
N LYS A 53 -15.56 11.26 -27.08
CA LYS A 53 -14.55 12.18 -27.64
C LYS A 53 -13.44 12.52 -26.63
N ALA A 54 -13.54 12.01 -25.40
CA ALA A 54 -12.51 12.18 -24.38
C ALA A 54 -11.19 11.56 -24.84
N VAL A 55 -10.08 12.11 -24.35
CA VAL A 55 -8.73 11.57 -24.58
C VAL A 55 -8.69 10.07 -24.25
N GLY A 56 -8.22 9.26 -25.18
CA GLY A 56 -7.88 7.86 -24.91
C GLY A 56 -6.53 7.75 -24.23
N VAL A 57 -6.42 6.84 -23.26
CA VAL A 57 -5.15 6.45 -22.66
C VAL A 57 -4.69 5.19 -23.38
N THR A 58 -3.50 5.24 -23.95
CA THR A 58 -2.90 4.13 -24.70
C THR A 58 -2.00 3.26 -23.84
N GLY A 59 -1.47 3.82 -22.75
CA GLY A 59 -0.68 3.09 -21.77
C GLY A 59 -0.27 3.97 -20.59
N VAL A 60 0.19 3.33 -19.53
CA VAL A 60 0.73 3.97 -18.34
C VAL A 60 2.08 3.33 -18.04
N ASP A 61 3.11 4.16 -17.86
CA ASP A 61 4.45 3.74 -17.49
C ASP A 61 4.78 4.24 -16.08
N PHE A 62 5.08 3.31 -15.18
CA PHE A 62 5.45 3.57 -13.80
C PHE A 62 6.90 4.03 -13.60
N ASN A 63 7.68 4.22 -14.66
CA ASN A 63 9.07 4.67 -14.58
C ASN A 63 9.89 3.89 -13.54
N LYS A 64 9.72 2.55 -13.58
CA LYS A 64 10.07 1.63 -12.47
C LYS A 64 11.52 1.74 -12.04
N VAL A 65 12.45 1.85 -12.99
CA VAL A 65 13.89 1.92 -12.70
C VAL A 65 14.21 3.17 -11.88
N LYS A 66 13.73 4.34 -12.33
CA LYS A 66 13.99 5.61 -11.63
C LYS A 66 13.31 5.63 -10.26
N ASN A 67 12.03 5.29 -10.22
CA ASN A 67 11.29 5.28 -8.96
C ASN A 67 11.87 4.25 -7.97
N GLY A 68 12.30 3.07 -8.44
CA GLY A 68 12.93 2.05 -7.60
C GLY A 68 14.24 2.54 -6.97
N TYR A 69 15.05 3.28 -7.72
CA TYR A 69 16.27 3.90 -7.18
C TYR A 69 15.94 5.00 -6.18
N ASP A 70 15.07 5.94 -6.56
CA ASP A 70 14.70 7.09 -5.72
C ASP A 70 14.04 6.68 -4.40
N HIS A 71 13.28 5.58 -4.39
CA HIS A 71 12.63 5.03 -3.21
C HIS A 71 13.45 4.00 -2.44
N CYS A 72 14.68 3.69 -2.86
CA CYS A 72 15.50 2.63 -2.28
C CYS A 72 14.74 1.28 -2.22
N THR A 73 14.12 0.91 -3.34
CA THR A 73 13.32 -0.32 -3.55
C THR A 73 13.78 -1.11 -4.77
N ALA A 74 14.90 -0.74 -5.40
CA ALA A 74 15.45 -1.43 -6.56
C ALA A 74 15.91 -2.88 -6.30
N GLU A 75 16.13 -3.26 -5.03
CA GLU A 75 16.56 -4.62 -4.65
C GLU A 75 15.43 -5.65 -4.67
N TYR A 76 14.16 -5.23 -4.62
CA TYR A 76 13.03 -6.16 -4.67
C TYR A 76 13.01 -6.93 -6.00
N GLU A 77 12.96 -8.26 -5.93
CA GLU A 77 12.80 -9.16 -7.08
C GLU A 77 11.33 -9.22 -7.54
N ILE A 78 10.73 -8.05 -7.77
CA ILE A 78 9.33 -7.84 -8.11
C ILE A 78 9.25 -7.05 -9.41
N GLN A 79 8.42 -7.51 -10.35
CA GLN A 79 8.25 -6.86 -11.66
C GLN A 79 7.42 -5.56 -11.59
N ASP A 80 6.56 -5.48 -10.58
CA ASP A 80 5.68 -4.37 -10.26
C ASP A 80 6.42 -3.20 -9.59
N LEU A 81 5.81 -2.01 -9.56
CA LEU A 81 6.40 -0.84 -8.91
C LEU A 81 6.25 -0.92 -7.38
N VAL A 82 7.37 -0.82 -6.66
CA VAL A 82 7.40 -0.67 -5.20
C VAL A 82 7.87 0.73 -4.82
N VAL A 83 7.04 1.48 -4.08
CA VAL A 83 7.35 2.83 -3.58
C VAL A 83 7.11 2.93 -2.08
N ARG A 84 7.73 3.92 -1.46
CA ARG A 84 7.57 4.24 -0.04
C ARG A 84 6.62 5.42 0.13
N ARG A 85 5.69 5.34 1.08
CA ARG A 85 4.72 6.41 1.37
C ARG A 85 5.41 7.71 1.81
N GLY A 86 4.75 8.86 1.68
CA GLY A 86 5.35 10.15 2.06
C GLY A 86 6.47 10.65 1.13
N GLN A 87 6.67 10.01 -0.03
CA GLN A 87 7.65 10.39 -1.04
C GLN A 87 7.02 10.33 -2.42
N ALA A 88 7.35 11.31 -3.27
CA ALA A 88 6.80 11.40 -4.62
C ALA A 88 7.43 10.39 -5.57
N PHE A 89 6.61 9.77 -6.43
CA PHE A 89 7.04 8.93 -7.54
C PHE A 89 6.45 9.44 -8.86
N THR A 90 7.07 9.09 -9.97
CA THR A 90 6.69 9.59 -11.30
C THR A 90 5.92 8.55 -12.09
N ILE A 91 4.77 8.92 -12.64
CA ILE A 91 4.00 8.12 -13.59
C ILE A 91 3.92 8.87 -14.91
N ILE A 92 3.99 8.14 -16.03
CA ILE A 92 3.87 8.68 -17.36
C ILE A 92 2.59 8.12 -17.99
N ILE A 93 1.66 9.01 -18.34
CA ILE A 93 0.41 8.65 -19.00
C ILE A 93 0.56 8.90 -20.50
N ASN A 94 0.46 7.86 -21.30
CA ASN A 94 0.48 7.94 -22.76
C ASN A 94 -0.96 8.06 -23.27
N THR A 95 -1.19 9.01 -24.17
CA THR A 95 -2.52 9.35 -24.67
C THR A 95 -2.61 9.25 -26.19
N ASP A 96 -3.82 9.09 -26.73
CA ASP A 96 -4.06 9.02 -28.18
C ASP A 96 -3.92 10.37 -28.89
N ARG A 97 -4.05 11.48 -28.13
CA ARG A 97 -3.82 12.85 -28.58
C ARG A 97 -3.28 13.73 -27.46
N ALA A 98 -2.90 14.96 -27.80
CA ALA A 98 -2.49 15.97 -26.83
C ALA A 98 -3.63 16.30 -25.87
N VAL A 99 -3.29 16.38 -24.59
CA VAL A 99 -4.23 16.75 -23.53
C VAL A 99 -4.36 18.27 -23.47
N ASP A 100 -5.57 18.76 -23.69
CA ASP A 100 -5.90 20.18 -23.63
C ASP A 100 -6.51 20.53 -22.26
N ALA A 101 -5.79 21.36 -21.50
CA ALA A 101 -6.24 21.82 -20.19
C ALA A 101 -7.55 22.61 -20.21
N SER A 102 -7.97 23.15 -21.37
CA SER A 102 -9.19 23.92 -21.54
C SER A 102 -10.44 23.03 -21.50
N CYS A 103 -10.40 21.86 -22.14
CA CYS A 103 -11.56 21.00 -22.36
C CYS A 103 -11.43 19.60 -21.76
N ASP A 104 -10.21 19.08 -21.55
CA ASP A 104 -10.00 17.74 -21.01
C ASP A 104 -9.96 17.74 -19.47
N VAL A 105 -10.37 16.61 -18.90
CA VAL A 105 -10.24 16.28 -17.49
C VAL A 105 -9.56 14.92 -17.41
N VAL A 106 -8.49 14.82 -16.61
CA VAL A 106 -7.80 13.57 -16.33
C VAL A 106 -7.82 13.33 -14.82
N VAL A 107 -8.20 12.12 -14.42
CA VAL A 107 -8.35 11.71 -13.02
C VAL A 107 -7.58 10.41 -12.80
N LEU A 108 -6.57 10.45 -11.95
CA LEU A 108 -5.90 9.23 -11.46
C LEU A 108 -6.73 8.61 -10.33
N GLN A 109 -6.87 7.29 -10.34
CA GLN A 109 -7.57 6.58 -9.28
C GLN A 109 -6.69 5.47 -8.73
N PHE A 110 -6.67 5.36 -7.40
CA PHE A 110 -5.93 4.32 -6.69
C PHE A 110 -6.92 3.53 -5.84
N ALA A 111 -7.07 2.25 -6.15
CA ALA A 111 -7.98 1.34 -5.47
C ALA A 111 -7.20 0.35 -4.60
N PHE A 112 -7.53 0.29 -3.33
CA PHE A 112 -6.93 -0.57 -2.33
C PHE A 112 -7.88 -1.70 -1.92
N GLY A 113 -7.36 -2.93 -1.89
CA GLY A 113 -8.10 -4.12 -1.47
C GLY A 113 -9.20 -4.55 -2.44
N SER A 114 -9.95 -5.59 -2.10
CA SER A 114 -10.97 -6.16 -3.00
C SER A 114 -12.26 -5.34 -3.09
N ARG A 115 -12.50 -4.45 -2.10
CA ARG A 115 -13.72 -3.64 -1.95
C ARG A 115 -13.40 -2.16 -1.70
N PRO A 116 -12.79 -1.46 -2.67
CA PRO A 116 -12.36 -0.08 -2.49
C PRO A 116 -13.57 0.86 -2.36
N GLN A 117 -13.54 1.75 -1.38
CA GLN A 117 -14.62 2.68 -1.02
C GLN A 117 -14.04 4.06 -0.70
N GLY A 118 -14.64 5.11 -1.27
CA GLY A 118 -14.15 6.49 -1.09
C GLY A 118 -14.24 6.99 0.34
N ASN A 119 -15.36 6.68 1.03
CA ASN A 119 -15.57 7.08 2.42
C ASN A 119 -14.64 6.37 3.43
N LYS A 120 -14.04 5.23 3.05
CA LYS A 120 -13.04 4.52 3.86
C LYS A 120 -11.61 4.88 3.51
N GLY A 121 -11.41 5.69 2.47
CA GLY A 121 -10.09 6.03 1.95
C GLY A 121 -9.38 4.86 1.24
N THR A 122 -10.12 3.82 0.85
CA THR A 122 -9.60 2.70 0.04
C THR A 122 -9.86 2.89 -1.45
N LEU A 123 -10.66 3.88 -1.85
CA LEU A 123 -10.71 4.38 -3.23
C LEU A 123 -10.33 5.87 -3.23
N LEU A 124 -9.22 6.19 -3.87
CA LEU A 124 -8.75 7.56 -4.01
C LEU A 124 -8.96 8.02 -5.46
N ARG A 125 -9.36 9.28 -5.63
CA ARG A 125 -9.45 9.94 -6.95
C ARG A 125 -8.70 11.27 -6.88
N LEU A 126 -7.73 11.45 -7.77
CA LEU A 126 -6.90 12.64 -7.90
C LEU A 126 -7.20 13.30 -9.24
N ASN A 127 -7.91 14.42 -9.22
CA ASN A 127 -8.10 15.25 -10.41
C ASN A 127 -6.78 15.96 -10.73
N LEU A 128 -6.26 15.77 -11.94
CA LEU A 128 -5.01 16.40 -12.35
C LEU A 128 -5.27 17.85 -12.77
N ASP A 129 -4.49 18.78 -12.22
CA ASP A 129 -4.47 20.16 -12.70
C ASP A 129 -3.60 20.26 -13.96
N LEU A 130 -4.25 20.14 -15.12
CA LEU A 130 -3.61 20.18 -16.43
C LEU A 130 -3.04 21.57 -16.78
N SER A 131 -3.36 22.62 -16.03
CA SER A 131 -2.81 23.96 -16.26
C SER A 131 -1.31 24.05 -15.91
N GLY A 132 -0.77 23.09 -15.15
CA GLY A 132 0.61 23.08 -14.70
C GLY A 132 0.86 23.97 -13.47
N ALA A 133 -0.20 24.51 -12.86
CA ALA A 133 -0.09 25.21 -11.59
C ALA A 133 0.35 24.23 -10.50
N GLU A 134 1.41 24.58 -9.76
CA GLU A 134 1.82 23.82 -8.59
C GLU A 134 0.74 23.98 -7.51
N ARG A 135 0.02 22.90 -7.23
CA ARG A 135 -0.84 22.82 -6.05
C ARG A 135 -0.09 22.07 -4.98
N SER A 136 0.20 22.75 -3.88
CA SER A 136 0.67 22.09 -2.68
C SER A 136 -0.35 21.02 -2.29
N PRO A 137 0.06 19.76 -2.09
CA PRO A 137 -0.82 18.72 -1.58
C PRO A 137 -1.43 19.18 -0.26
N VAL A 138 -2.72 18.90 -0.05
CA VAL A 138 -3.31 19.12 1.27
C VAL A 138 -2.60 18.20 2.26
N ALA A 139 -2.13 18.73 3.39
CA ALA A 139 -1.39 17.96 4.39
C ALA A 139 -2.15 16.68 4.77
N GLY A 140 -1.44 15.54 4.75
CA GLY A 140 -2.03 14.23 5.06
C GLY A 140 -2.91 13.62 3.96
N SER A 141 -2.97 14.22 2.76
CA SER A 141 -3.67 13.67 1.59
C SER A 141 -2.70 13.30 0.47
N TRP A 142 -3.19 12.53 -0.50
CA TRP A 142 -2.42 12.23 -1.70
C TRP A 142 -2.33 13.47 -2.60
N GLY A 143 -1.13 13.76 -3.07
CA GLY A 143 -0.84 14.81 -4.03
C GLY A 143 -0.66 14.26 -5.44
N ALA A 144 -1.00 15.06 -6.44
CA ALA A 144 -0.61 14.84 -7.82
C ALA A 144 -0.24 16.18 -8.47
N GLN A 145 0.93 16.22 -9.10
CA GLN A 145 1.44 17.39 -9.80
C GLN A 145 1.75 17.01 -11.24
N VAL A 146 1.16 17.73 -12.19
CA VAL A 146 1.45 17.55 -13.61
C VAL A 146 2.79 18.21 -13.92
N GLY A 147 3.72 17.41 -14.44
CA GLY A 147 5.04 17.84 -14.89
C GLY A 147 5.05 18.19 -16.37
N GLN A 148 5.98 17.59 -17.11
CA GLN A 148 6.08 17.79 -18.56
C GLN A 148 4.86 17.23 -19.29
N LYS A 149 4.40 17.98 -20.29
CA LYS A 149 3.35 17.59 -21.22
C LYS A 149 3.90 17.67 -22.63
N ASP A 150 3.95 16.53 -23.31
CA ASP A 150 4.24 16.45 -24.73
C ASP A 150 2.96 16.10 -25.51
N ASN A 151 3.03 16.08 -26.84
CA ASN A 151 1.88 15.87 -27.71
C ASN A 151 1.05 14.60 -27.44
N SER A 152 1.59 13.59 -26.76
CA SER A 152 0.86 12.35 -26.43
C SER A 152 1.29 11.75 -25.10
N ARG A 153 1.89 12.56 -24.23
CA ARG A 153 2.52 12.11 -22.98
C ARG A 153 2.34 13.14 -21.89
N VAL A 154 1.84 12.70 -20.74
CA VAL A 154 1.69 13.53 -19.54
C VAL A 154 2.46 12.89 -18.40
N GLU A 155 3.51 13.57 -17.95
CA GLU A 155 4.24 13.19 -16.73
C GLU A 155 3.49 13.70 -15.50
N VAL A 156 3.30 12.82 -14.52
CA VAL A 156 2.61 13.14 -13.26
C VAL A 156 3.47 12.67 -12.10
N LYS A 157 3.81 13.58 -11.18
CA LYS A 157 4.40 13.24 -9.89
C LYS A 157 3.29 13.01 -8.88
N VAL A 158 3.22 11.81 -8.33
CA VAL A 158 2.22 11.41 -7.35
C VAL A 158 2.89 11.26 -5.99
N THR A 159 2.31 11.87 -4.96
CA THR A 159 2.85 11.88 -3.60
C THR A 159 1.84 11.25 -2.64
N PRO A 160 1.99 9.96 -2.27
CA PRO A 160 1.23 9.38 -1.18
C PRO A 160 1.56 10.10 0.14
N PRO A 161 0.58 10.33 1.04
CA PRO A 161 0.86 10.89 2.35
C PRO A 161 1.67 9.89 3.19
N PRO A 162 2.42 10.35 4.21
CA PRO A 162 3.14 9.48 5.15
C PRO A 162 2.24 8.52 5.95
N THR A 163 0.91 8.70 5.88
CA THR A 163 -0.11 7.88 6.54
C THR A 163 -0.89 6.99 5.56
N ALA A 164 -0.44 6.87 4.30
CA ALA A 164 -1.05 5.99 3.31
C ALA A 164 -1.12 4.53 3.79
N LEU A 165 -2.09 3.78 3.27
CA LEU A 165 -2.22 2.34 3.57
C LEU A 165 -1.03 1.61 2.96
N VAL A 166 -0.45 0.68 3.70
CA VAL A 166 0.59 -0.20 3.18
C VAL A 166 -0.04 -1.40 2.48
N GLY A 167 0.38 -1.67 1.26
CA GLY A 167 -0.06 -2.82 0.46
C GLY A 167 -0.21 -2.51 -1.03
N LYS A 168 -1.06 -3.30 -1.69
CA LYS A 168 -1.28 -3.28 -3.14
C LYS A 168 -2.36 -2.30 -3.55
N TYR A 169 -2.09 -1.55 -4.62
CA TYR A 169 -3.00 -0.60 -5.23
C TYR A 169 -3.17 -0.89 -6.72
N ASN A 170 -4.41 -0.97 -7.18
CA ASN A 170 -4.74 -0.96 -8.59
C ASN A 170 -4.85 0.50 -9.05
N VAL A 171 -4.29 0.80 -10.22
CA VAL A 171 -4.25 2.16 -10.78
C VAL A 171 -5.15 2.25 -11.99
N PHE A 172 -5.97 3.30 -12.02
CA PHE A 172 -6.84 3.61 -13.15
C PHE A 172 -6.63 5.05 -13.58
N VAL A 173 -6.81 5.29 -14.87
CA VAL A 173 -6.86 6.64 -15.45
C VAL A 173 -8.24 6.85 -16.05
N GLU A 174 -8.99 7.80 -15.51
CA GLU A 174 -10.26 8.24 -16.07
C GLU A 174 -10.06 9.56 -16.81
N THR A 175 -10.56 9.64 -18.03
CA THR A 175 -10.56 10.85 -18.84
C THR A 175 -11.99 11.26 -19.15
N ALA A 176 -12.23 12.56 -19.22
CA ALA A 176 -13.53 13.12 -19.55
C ALA A 176 -13.39 14.45 -20.30
N LEU A 177 -14.46 14.88 -20.96
CA LEU A 177 -14.58 16.25 -21.46
C LEU A 177 -15.37 17.12 -20.47
N LYS A 178 -14.92 18.36 -20.27
CA LYS A 178 -15.63 19.34 -19.44
C LYS A 178 -16.99 19.64 -20.06
N GLY A 179 -18.04 19.55 -19.25
CA GLY A 179 -19.41 19.83 -19.69
C GLY A 179 -20.11 18.67 -20.41
N GLU A 180 -19.41 17.58 -20.76
CA GLU A 180 -20.00 16.41 -21.41
C GLU A 180 -19.93 15.18 -20.49
N ALA A 181 -20.98 14.96 -19.71
CA ALA A 181 -21.03 13.86 -18.73
C ALA A 181 -20.92 12.45 -19.37
N GLU A 182 -21.37 12.32 -20.61
CA GLU A 182 -21.39 11.07 -21.40
C GLU A 182 -20.04 10.75 -22.06
N SER A 183 -19.17 11.75 -22.23
CA SER A 183 -17.86 11.56 -22.86
C SER A 183 -16.82 11.24 -21.80
N LYS A 184 -16.84 10.00 -21.31
CA LYS A 184 -15.87 9.44 -20.35
C LYS A 184 -15.17 8.22 -20.93
N ARG A 185 -13.89 8.07 -20.61
CA ARG A 185 -13.13 6.84 -20.84
C ARG A 185 -12.40 6.44 -19.55
N ARG A 186 -12.19 5.15 -19.33
CA ARG A 186 -11.34 4.64 -18.25
C ARG A 186 -10.40 3.58 -18.77
N PHE A 187 -9.13 3.74 -18.41
CA PHE A 187 -8.07 2.77 -18.60
C PHE A 187 -7.71 2.15 -17.24
N GLU A 188 -7.61 0.83 -17.21
CA GLU A 188 -7.12 0.05 -16.07
C GLU A 188 -5.70 -0.44 -16.37
N MET A 189 -4.83 -0.34 -15.39
CA MET A 189 -3.50 -0.93 -15.46
C MET A 189 -3.60 -2.39 -15.00
N GLU A 190 -3.92 -3.30 -15.93
CA GLU A 190 -4.23 -4.71 -15.62
C GLU A 190 -2.97 -5.53 -15.30
N ASP A 191 -1.85 -5.24 -15.96
CA ASP A 191 -0.63 -6.06 -15.90
C ASP A 191 0.37 -5.64 -14.81
N GLU A 192 0.13 -4.51 -14.13
CA GLU A 192 1.05 -3.98 -13.13
C GLU A 192 0.32 -3.47 -11.88
N ILE A 193 0.89 -3.78 -10.72
CA ILE A 193 0.39 -3.37 -9.41
C ILE A 193 1.30 -2.30 -8.82
N LEU A 194 0.74 -1.36 -8.06
CA LEU A 194 1.52 -0.43 -7.24
C LEU A 194 1.61 -0.94 -5.79
N TYR A 195 2.81 -1.19 -5.30
CA TYR A 195 3.07 -1.49 -3.89
C TYR A 195 3.48 -0.22 -3.16
N VAL A 196 2.76 0.11 -2.09
CA VAL A 196 3.14 1.20 -1.18
C VAL A 196 3.58 0.59 0.15
N ILE A 197 4.79 0.89 0.58
CA ILE A 197 5.38 0.42 1.84
C ILE A 197 5.73 1.57 2.79
N PHE A 198 6.07 1.24 4.03
CA PHE A 198 6.55 2.19 5.04
C PHE A 198 7.83 2.93 4.59
N ASN A 199 8.03 4.15 5.07
CA ASN A 199 9.13 4.99 4.64
C ASN A 199 10.05 5.49 5.77
N PRO A 200 11.15 4.77 6.07
CA PRO A 200 12.19 5.23 6.98
C PRO A 200 12.96 6.48 6.54
N TRP A 201 12.84 6.90 5.27
CA TRP A 201 13.48 8.11 4.75
C TRP A 201 12.62 9.37 4.88
N CYS A 202 11.32 9.23 5.09
CA CYS A 202 10.38 10.35 5.23
C CYS A 202 10.29 10.79 6.69
N GLN A 203 10.68 12.04 6.99
CA GLN A 203 10.64 12.60 8.36
C GLN A 203 9.26 12.61 9.00
N GLU A 204 8.21 12.67 8.17
CA GLU A 204 6.83 12.69 8.62
C GLU A 204 6.24 11.29 8.84
N ASP A 205 6.94 10.23 8.42
CA ASP A 205 6.53 8.85 8.68
C ASP A 205 6.92 8.44 10.11
N VAL A 206 6.03 7.69 10.77
CA VAL A 206 6.22 7.16 12.11
C VAL A 206 7.46 6.26 12.22
N VAL A 207 7.89 5.65 11.11
CA VAL A 207 9.08 4.77 11.07
C VAL A 207 10.37 5.51 10.65
N TYR A 208 10.37 6.84 10.64
CA TYR A 208 11.53 7.63 10.24
C TYR A 208 12.79 7.26 11.03
N MET A 209 13.90 7.13 10.31
CA MET A 209 15.23 6.93 10.87
C MET A 209 16.18 8.00 10.30
N ALA A 210 16.73 8.84 11.18
CA ALA A 210 17.61 9.94 10.78
C ALA A 210 18.98 9.47 10.30
N ASN A 211 19.52 8.40 10.91
CA ASN A 211 20.84 7.89 10.61
C ASN A 211 20.81 7.02 9.33
N PRO A 212 21.58 7.37 8.27
CA PRO A 212 21.70 6.55 7.08
C PRO A 212 22.24 5.14 7.34
N GLU A 213 23.17 4.97 8.30
CA GLU A 213 23.76 3.67 8.64
C GLU A 213 22.72 2.75 9.29
N GLU A 214 21.87 3.28 10.16
CA GLU A 214 20.75 2.53 10.76
C GLU A 214 19.70 2.15 9.72
N ARG A 215 19.40 3.04 8.76
CA ARG A 215 18.50 2.69 7.65
C ARG A 215 19.07 1.57 6.80
N PHE A 216 20.37 1.61 6.53
CA PHE A 216 21.02 0.53 5.81
C PHE A 216 20.93 -0.78 6.61
N GLU A 217 21.34 -0.78 7.88
CA GLU A 217 21.38 -1.99 8.71
C GLU A 217 19.99 -2.59 9.00
N TYR A 218 18.99 -1.76 9.30
CA TYR A 218 17.68 -2.24 9.75
C TYR A 218 16.65 -2.41 8.62
N VAL A 219 16.94 -1.91 7.42
CA VAL A 219 15.97 -1.93 6.30
C VAL A 219 16.57 -2.55 5.05
N GLN A 220 17.76 -2.13 4.63
CA GLN A 220 18.39 -2.56 3.39
C GLN A 220 19.27 -3.81 3.54
N ASN A 221 19.76 -4.11 4.73
CA ASN A 221 20.58 -5.29 4.94
C ASN A 221 19.68 -6.55 4.98
N ASP A 222 19.84 -7.44 4.00
CA ASP A 222 19.07 -8.67 3.85
C ASP A 222 19.66 -9.85 4.62
N ARG A 223 20.79 -9.65 5.29
CA ARG A 223 21.52 -10.68 6.04
C ARG A 223 21.90 -10.17 7.41
N GLY A 224 21.91 -11.07 8.38
CA GLY A 224 22.24 -10.72 9.74
C GLY A 224 22.81 -11.86 10.55
N ARG A 225 22.84 -11.65 11.86
CA ARG A 225 23.23 -12.67 12.84
C ARG A 225 22.21 -12.75 13.96
N ILE A 226 21.88 -13.98 14.34
CA ILE A 226 21.07 -14.25 15.52
C ILE A 226 22.02 -14.77 16.61
N TRP A 227 22.10 -14.04 17.72
CA TRP A 227 22.87 -14.46 18.88
C TRP A 227 22.18 -15.63 19.58
N ILE A 228 22.92 -16.73 19.74
CA ILE A 228 22.46 -17.95 20.40
C ILE A 228 23.47 -18.36 21.48
N GLY A 229 23.03 -19.20 22.42
CA GLY A 229 23.86 -19.71 23.51
C GLY A 229 23.52 -19.08 24.86
N SER A 230 24.50 -19.06 25.77
CA SER A 230 24.37 -18.45 27.09
C SER A 230 25.12 -17.13 27.16
N ALA A 231 24.89 -16.34 28.21
CA ALA A 231 25.59 -15.06 28.41
C ALA A 231 27.13 -15.20 28.35
N TYR A 232 27.68 -16.32 28.82
CA TYR A 232 29.12 -16.58 28.88
C TYR A 232 29.66 -17.39 27.70
N ASN A 233 28.78 -18.00 26.90
CA ASN A 233 29.16 -18.77 25.74
C ASN A 233 28.10 -18.56 24.65
N HIS A 234 28.23 -17.45 23.93
CA HIS A 234 27.33 -17.07 22.85
C HIS A 234 28.09 -17.01 21.52
N CYS A 235 27.39 -17.32 20.44
CA CYS A 235 27.90 -17.14 19.09
C CYS A 235 26.82 -16.55 18.17
N GLY A 236 27.26 -15.80 17.16
CA GLY A 236 26.36 -15.20 16.17
C GLY A 236 26.14 -16.15 15.02
N ARG A 237 24.96 -16.80 14.96
CA ARG A 237 24.58 -17.65 13.83
C ARG A 237 24.17 -16.77 12.65
N PRO A 238 24.78 -16.92 11.46
CA PRO A 238 24.36 -16.16 10.29
C PRO A 238 22.90 -16.49 9.94
N TRP A 239 22.18 -15.49 9.45
CA TRP A 239 20.78 -15.61 9.07
C TRP A 239 20.53 -14.82 7.77
N ASN A 240 19.85 -15.43 6.81
CA ASN A 240 19.35 -14.73 5.63
C ASN A 240 17.93 -14.26 5.93
N PHE A 241 17.70 -12.94 5.96
CA PHE A 241 16.36 -12.39 6.05
C PHE A 241 15.66 -12.47 4.69
N GLY A 242 16.38 -12.22 3.60
CA GLY A 242 15.90 -12.38 2.23
C GLY A 242 14.65 -11.56 1.91
N GLN A 243 14.43 -10.40 2.55
CA GLN A 243 13.18 -9.64 2.45
C GLN A 243 12.85 -9.12 1.04
N PHE A 244 13.85 -9.08 0.17
CA PHE A 244 13.73 -8.62 -1.21
C PHE A 244 13.49 -9.75 -2.21
N GLU A 245 13.67 -11.01 -1.79
CA GLU A 245 13.45 -12.18 -2.63
C GLU A 245 11.95 -12.38 -2.93
N ASN A 246 11.63 -12.89 -4.11
CA ASN A 246 10.27 -13.30 -4.45
C ASN A 246 9.94 -14.66 -3.77
N PRO A 247 8.80 -14.83 -3.05
CA PRO A 247 7.62 -13.97 -2.95
C PRO A 247 7.47 -13.25 -1.59
N VAL A 248 8.56 -12.80 -0.94
CA VAL A 248 8.52 -12.41 0.48
C VAL A 248 7.61 -11.22 0.77
N LEU A 249 7.65 -10.16 -0.05
CA LEU A 249 6.75 -9.00 0.12
C LEU A 249 5.27 -9.41 -0.03
N ASP A 250 4.98 -10.24 -1.03
CA ASP A 250 3.64 -10.75 -1.28
C ASP A 250 3.12 -11.61 -0.15
N ALA A 251 3.98 -12.49 0.38
CA ALA A 251 3.66 -13.30 1.54
C ALA A 251 3.37 -12.44 2.78
N ALA A 252 4.16 -11.39 3.03
CA ALA A 252 3.94 -10.47 4.14
C ALA A 252 2.61 -9.73 4.03
N LEU A 253 2.25 -9.24 2.83
CA LEU A 253 0.97 -8.59 2.58
C LEU A 253 -0.20 -9.57 2.65
N HIS A 254 -0.01 -10.81 2.19
CA HIS A 254 -1.01 -11.86 2.28
C HIS A 254 -1.30 -12.25 3.73
N LEU A 255 -0.29 -12.34 4.60
CA LEU A 255 -0.49 -12.53 6.04
C LEU A 255 -1.36 -11.40 6.62
N MET A 256 -1.17 -10.16 6.18
CA MET A 256 -2.02 -9.05 6.60
C MET A 256 -3.47 -9.17 6.12
N ASP A 257 -3.70 -9.76 4.94
CA ASP A 257 -5.05 -10.06 4.43
C ASP A 257 -5.72 -11.14 5.30
N LEU A 258 -4.97 -12.17 5.69
CA LEU A 258 -5.44 -13.26 6.57
C LEU A 258 -5.72 -12.83 8.01
N ALA A 259 -5.08 -11.75 8.48
CA ALA A 259 -5.30 -11.25 9.84
C ALA A 259 -6.72 -10.67 10.04
N GLU A 260 -7.51 -10.52 8.96
CA GLU A 260 -8.86 -9.93 8.94
C GLU A 260 -8.93 -8.59 9.69
N THR A 261 -7.83 -7.85 9.69
CA THR A 261 -7.75 -6.55 10.36
C THR A 261 -8.39 -5.46 9.52
N MET A 262 -8.89 -4.42 10.18
CA MET A 262 -9.42 -3.25 9.49
C MET A 262 -8.31 -2.57 8.68
N ASP A 263 -8.63 -2.03 7.50
CA ASP A 263 -7.65 -1.34 6.63
C ASP A 263 -6.83 -0.28 7.38
N SER A 264 -7.42 0.39 8.37
CA SER A 264 -6.74 1.35 9.25
C SER A 264 -5.51 0.78 9.97
N ALA A 265 -5.48 -0.53 10.26
CA ALA A 265 -4.32 -1.20 10.84
C ALA A 265 -3.10 -1.13 9.92
N ARG A 266 -3.31 -1.06 8.59
CA ARG A 266 -2.23 -0.97 7.59
C ARG A 266 -1.58 0.40 7.50
N LYS A 267 -2.15 1.42 8.15
CA LYS A 267 -1.53 2.73 8.27
C LYS A 267 -0.51 2.79 9.40
N SER A 268 -0.69 1.94 10.43
CA SER A 268 0.10 1.99 11.67
C SER A 268 1.11 0.84 11.71
N PRO A 269 2.41 1.12 11.82
CA PRO A 269 3.42 0.06 11.95
C PRO A 269 3.18 -0.82 13.19
N VAL A 270 2.65 -0.25 14.28
CA VAL A 270 2.35 -0.97 15.52
C VAL A 270 1.20 -1.97 15.33
N ALA A 271 0.13 -1.55 14.67
CA ALA A 271 -1.01 -2.44 14.40
C ALA A 271 -0.62 -3.52 13.38
N PHE A 272 0.13 -3.13 12.35
CA PHE A 272 0.65 -4.02 11.32
C PHE A 272 1.53 -5.13 11.92
N ILE A 273 2.54 -4.78 12.72
CA ILE A 273 3.43 -5.79 13.33
C ILE A 273 2.69 -6.68 14.34
N ARG A 274 1.75 -6.13 15.10
CA ARG A 274 0.95 -6.91 16.06
C ARG A 274 0.13 -7.99 15.35
N ALA A 275 -0.45 -7.66 14.19
CA ALA A 275 -1.24 -8.58 13.39
C ALA A 275 -0.36 -9.71 12.82
N ILE A 276 0.76 -9.37 12.19
CA ILE A 276 1.70 -10.36 11.63
C ILE A 276 2.26 -11.27 12.73
N SER A 277 2.76 -10.70 13.83
CA SER A 277 3.36 -11.48 14.92
C SER A 277 2.36 -12.45 15.55
N ALA A 278 1.08 -12.06 15.66
CA ALA A 278 0.04 -12.95 16.14
C ALA A 278 -0.15 -14.16 15.21
N LEU A 279 -0.23 -13.93 13.90
CA LEU A 279 -0.38 -15.00 12.93
C LEU A 279 0.82 -15.94 12.90
N VAL A 280 2.03 -15.40 12.86
CA VAL A 280 3.27 -16.22 12.87
C VAL A 280 3.32 -17.10 14.12
N SER A 281 2.98 -16.55 15.29
CA SER A 281 2.97 -17.33 16.54
C SER A 281 1.92 -18.45 16.51
N THR A 282 0.72 -18.19 15.98
CA THR A 282 -0.33 -19.22 15.91
C THR A 282 -0.03 -20.36 14.95
N VAL A 283 0.78 -20.11 13.92
CA VAL A 283 1.22 -21.15 12.97
C VAL A 283 2.31 -22.02 13.61
N LEU A 284 3.17 -21.45 14.46
CA LEU A 284 4.25 -22.17 15.14
C LEU A 284 3.78 -23.03 16.32
N ASP A 285 2.61 -22.71 16.90
CA ASP A 285 2.00 -23.47 18.02
C ASP A 285 1.16 -24.69 17.57
N ARG A 286 1.18 -25.06 16.28
CA ARG A 286 0.52 -26.25 15.73
C ARG A 286 1.53 -27.28 15.25
#